data_AF-A0A158QKT7-F1
#
_entry.id   AF-A0A158QKT7-F1
#
_cell.length_a   1.000
_cell.length_b   1.000
_cell.length_c   1.000
_cell.angle_alpha   90.00
_cell.angle_beta   90.00
_cell.angle_gamma   90.00
#
_symmetry.space_group_name_H-M   'P 1'
#
loop_
_entity.id
_entity.type
_entity.pdbx_description
1 polymer ?
#
loop_
_entity_poly.entity_id
_entity_poly.type
_entity_poly.pdbx_seq_one_letter_code
_entity_poly.pdbx_strand_id
1 'polypeptide(L)'
;MSTENSIAGCAIICYDCHSDQGTCNEGECEGVVCIKMETSNKDNGKNRRTIQKSCGDEHEEVACQQSGFGSKWMSRCALIDAGLEPSSAAPPPGQFTQFALLIAILVFVGASCSLIVIATICVQFC
;
A
#
# COMPACT_ATOMS: atom_id res chain seq x y z
N MET A 1 17.34 12.50 -18.49
CA MET A 1 18.34 12.19 -17.46
C MET A 1 17.63 11.32 -16.44
N SER A 2 17.81 10.02 -16.59
CA SER A 2 17.32 9.01 -15.67
C SER A 2 18.51 8.69 -14.78
N THR A 3 18.48 9.09 -13.52
CA THR A 3 19.63 8.91 -12.62
C THR A 3 19.56 7.53 -11.98
N GLU A 4 20.64 6.79 -12.19
CA GLU A 4 20.82 5.39 -11.82
C GLU A 4 20.98 5.20 -10.31
N ASN A 5 20.46 4.06 -9.88
CA ASN A 5 20.65 3.38 -8.60
C ASN A 5 22.10 3.50 -8.06
N SER A 6 22.30 3.96 -6.81
CA SER A 6 23.56 3.80 -6.08
C SER A 6 23.31 3.35 -4.65
N ILE A 7 23.64 2.08 -4.41
CA ILE A 7 23.66 1.40 -3.13
C ILE A 7 25.06 1.59 -2.54
N ALA A 8 25.30 2.64 -1.77
CA ALA A 8 26.47 2.78 -0.88
C ALA A 8 26.34 4.05 -0.02
N GLY A 9 25.64 3.99 1.12
CA GLY A 9 25.56 5.14 2.05
C GLY A 9 25.02 6.44 1.42
N CYS A 10 24.22 6.30 0.36
CA CYS A 10 23.70 7.42 -0.41
C CYS A 10 22.49 7.98 0.32
N ALA A 11 22.62 9.23 0.76
CA ALA A 11 21.44 10.00 1.09
C ALA A 11 20.74 10.41 -0.22
N ILE A 12 19.43 10.22 -0.21
CA ILE A 12 18.48 10.49 -1.29
C ILE A 12 17.91 11.87 -1.04
N ILE A 13 17.83 12.67 -2.09
CA ILE A 13 17.19 13.98 -2.05
C ILE A 13 15.69 13.76 -2.29
N CYS A 14 14.87 14.06 -1.28
CA CYS A 14 13.41 14.04 -1.37
C CYS A 14 12.86 15.45 -1.25
N TYR A 15 11.58 15.63 -1.53
CA TYR A 15 10.91 16.90 -1.24
C TYR A 15 10.30 16.88 0.16
N ASP A 16 10.53 17.94 0.93
CA ASP A 16 9.81 18.21 2.18
C ASP A 16 8.67 19.19 1.88
N CYS A 17 7.44 18.74 2.12
CA CYS A 17 6.28 19.42 1.58
C CYS A 17 5.04 19.15 2.44
N HIS A 18 4.19 20.16 2.64
CA HIS A 18 2.88 19.99 3.25
C HIS A 18 1.79 20.71 2.44
N SER A 19 0.86 19.94 1.87
CA SER A 19 -0.12 20.43 0.90
C SER A 19 -1.14 21.40 1.49
N ASP A 20 -1.37 21.40 2.80
CA ASP A 20 -2.30 22.35 3.43
C ASP A 20 -1.69 23.75 3.64
N GLN A 21 -0.34 23.85 3.63
CA GLN A 21 0.39 25.10 3.76
C GLN A 21 0.74 25.70 2.39
N GLY A 22 0.47 24.95 1.31
CA GLY A 22 0.79 25.37 -0.06
C GLY A 22 2.26 25.28 -0.43
N THR A 23 3.12 24.75 0.45
CA THR A 23 4.57 24.69 0.30
C THR A 23 5.07 23.51 -0.51
N CYS A 24 4.15 22.80 -1.21
CA CYS A 24 4.56 21.59 -1.89
C CYS A 24 5.39 21.91 -3.13
N ASN A 25 6.58 21.31 -3.21
CA ASN A 25 7.65 21.52 -4.21
C ASN A 25 8.60 22.72 -3.96
N GLU A 26 8.55 23.36 -2.78
CA GLU A 26 9.43 24.49 -2.46
C GLU A 26 10.62 24.12 -1.55
N GLY A 27 10.72 22.88 -1.07
CA GLY A 27 11.78 22.42 -0.17
C GLY A 27 12.30 21.02 -0.49
N GLU A 28 13.61 20.84 -0.39
CA GLU A 28 14.31 19.56 -0.51
C GLU A 28 14.85 19.12 0.86
N CYS A 29 14.81 17.82 1.14
CA CYS A 29 15.42 17.20 2.31
C CYS A 29 16.30 16.03 1.87
N GLU A 30 17.28 15.67 2.70
CA GLU A 30 18.22 14.58 2.45
C GLU A 30 17.97 13.47 3.48
N GLY A 31 17.84 12.22 3.04
CA GLY A 31 17.59 11.07 3.93
C GLY A 31 17.81 9.74 3.23
N VAL A 32 17.75 8.62 3.96
CA VAL A 32 17.95 7.28 3.37
C VAL A 32 16.69 6.78 2.65
N VAL A 33 15.52 7.32 3.00
CA VAL A 33 14.23 7.00 2.37
C VAL A 33 13.34 8.25 2.26
N CYS A 34 12.53 8.33 1.22
CA CYS A 34 11.49 9.35 1.06
C CYS A 34 10.16 8.82 1.61
N ILE A 35 9.52 9.57 2.50
CA ILE A 35 8.23 9.23 3.10
C ILE A 35 7.17 10.13 2.50
N LYS A 36 6.14 9.54 1.89
CA LYS A 36 4.95 10.24 1.41
C LYS A 36 3.73 9.80 2.21
N MET A 37 3.08 10.75 2.86
CA MET A 37 1.84 10.54 3.60
C MET A 37 0.69 11.29 2.91
N GLU A 38 -0.42 10.61 2.68
CA GLU A 38 -1.63 11.18 2.10
C GLU A 38 -2.82 10.91 3.02
N THR A 39 -3.41 11.95 3.57
CA THR A 39 -4.68 11.87 4.29
C THR A 39 -5.78 12.41 3.42
N SER A 40 -6.91 11.71 3.33
CA SER A 40 -8.09 12.29 2.72
C SER A 40 -9.37 11.88 3.40
N ASN A 41 -10.28 12.84 3.45
CA ASN A 41 -11.49 12.76 4.25
C ASN A 41 -12.69 12.52 3.33
N LYS A 42 -13.49 11.52 3.65
CA LYS A 42 -14.74 11.17 2.96
C LYS A 42 -15.88 12.04 3.50
N ASP A 43 -15.69 13.36 3.49
CA ASP A 43 -16.76 14.31 3.80
C ASP A 43 -17.52 14.67 2.52
N ASN A 44 -18.85 14.65 2.61
CA ASN A 44 -19.84 14.71 1.53
C ASN A 44 -19.62 15.84 0.50
N GLY A 45 -18.70 15.65 -0.45
CA GLY A 45 -18.48 16.53 -1.61
C GLY A 45 -17.26 17.43 -1.58
N LYS A 46 -16.45 17.42 -0.50
CA LYS A 46 -15.18 18.18 -0.45
C LYS A 46 -14.03 17.19 -0.22
N ASN A 47 -13.49 16.67 -1.32
CA ASN A 47 -12.40 15.70 -1.32
C ASN A 47 -11.08 16.39 -0.95
N ARG A 48 -10.98 16.89 0.29
CA ARG A 48 -9.79 17.57 0.80
C ARG A 48 -8.75 16.49 1.08
N ARG A 49 -7.69 16.49 0.25
CA ARG A 49 -6.52 15.64 0.43
C ARG A 49 -5.40 16.49 0.99
N THR A 50 -4.76 15.99 2.04
CA THR A 50 -3.54 16.57 2.59
C THR A 50 -2.42 15.62 2.24
N ILE A 51 -1.45 16.10 1.49
CA ILE A 51 -0.23 15.37 1.15
C ILE A 51 0.90 15.96 1.97
N GLN A 52 1.62 15.11 2.67
CA GLN A 52 2.84 15.44 3.39
C GLN A 52 3.97 14.58 2.82
N LYS A 53 5.09 15.20 2.47
CA LYS A 53 6.31 14.49 2.08
C LYS A 53 7.42 14.86 3.06
N SER A 54 8.21 13.89 3.49
CA SER A 54 9.32 14.08 4.42
C SER A 54 10.44 13.07 4.14
N CYS A 55 11.62 13.30 4.67
CA CYS A 55 12.74 12.35 4.63
C CYS A 55 12.77 11.48 5.89
N GLY A 56 13.25 10.24 5.74
CA GLY A 56 13.55 9.34 6.85
C GLY A 56 15.03 8.94 6.83
N ASP A 57 15.67 8.99 8.00
CA ASP A 57 17.08 8.61 8.18
C ASP A 57 17.25 7.12 8.50
N GLU A 58 16.14 6.43 8.80
CA GLU A 58 16.12 5.01 9.10
C GLU A 58 15.76 4.19 7.86
N HIS A 59 16.33 3.00 7.75
CA HIS A 59 16.06 2.10 6.65
C HIS A 59 14.68 1.46 6.83
N GLU A 60 13.64 2.09 6.28
CA GLU A 60 12.29 1.54 6.22
C GLU A 60 12.10 0.73 4.93
N GLU A 61 11.32 -0.34 5.00
CA GLU A 61 10.96 -1.12 3.82
C GLU A 61 10.13 -0.27 2.83
N VAL A 62 10.48 -0.34 1.55
CA VAL A 62 9.82 0.42 0.47
C VAL A 62 8.43 -0.16 0.22
N ALA A 63 7.46 0.30 1.00
CA ALA A 63 6.09 -0.17 0.96
C ALA A 63 5.09 0.97 1.21
N CYS A 64 3.87 0.78 0.71
CA CYS A 64 2.73 1.64 1.01
C CYS A 64 1.80 0.94 1.99
N GLN A 65 1.65 1.52 3.17
CA GLN A 65 0.69 1.14 4.20
C GLN A 65 -0.52 2.06 4.09
N GLN A 66 -1.69 1.52 3.71
CA GLN A 66 -2.95 2.26 3.75
C GLN A 66 -3.75 1.86 4.99
N SER A 67 -4.14 2.85 5.78
CA SER A 67 -4.97 2.68 6.97
C SER A 67 -6.28 3.45 6.80
N GLY A 68 -7.39 2.73 6.88
CA GLY A 68 -8.72 3.33 6.96
C GLY A 68 -9.04 3.69 8.41
N PHE A 69 -9.22 4.97 8.71
CA PHE A 69 -9.62 5.47 10.02
C PHE A 69 -11.01 6.10 9.93
N GLY A 70 -12.06 5.28 10.09
CA GLY A 70 -13.45 5.73 10.02
C GLY A 70 -13.82 6.32 8.65
N SER A 71 -14.19 7.61 8.63
CA SER A 71 -14.47 8.36 7.39
C SER A 71 -13.23 8.92 6.70
N LYS A 72 -12.02 8.69 7.24
CA LYS A 72 -10.77 9.16 6.66
C LYS A 72 -9.96 7.98 6.14
N TRP A 73 -9.27 8.17 5.02
CA TRP A 73 -8.23 7.26 4.55
C TRP A 73 -6.88 7.92 4.70
N MET A 74 -5.91 7.15 5.15
CA MET A 74 -4.53 7.55 5.32
C MET A 74 -3.66 6.57 4.54
N SER A 75 -2.75 7.07 3.71
CA SER A 75 -1.75 6.29 3.01
C SER A 75 -0.38 6.78 3.44
N ARG A 76 0.53 5.88 3.79
CA ARG A 76 1.94 6.18 4.06
C ARG A 76 2.79 5.29 3.18
N CYS A 77 3.64 5.89 2.35
CA CYS A 77 4.54 5.18 1.45
C CYS A 77 5.99 5.56 1.76
N ALA A 78 6.87 4.57 1.90
CA ALA A 78 8.31 4.74 1.85
C ALA A 78 8.81 4.46 0.43
N LEU A 79 9.64 5.35 -0.12
CA LEU A 79 10.07 5.40 -1.52
C LEU A 79 11.58 5.68 -1.59
N ILE A 80 12.27 5.11 -2.57
CA ILE A 80 13.71 5.38 -2.84
C ILE A 80 13.89 6.46 -3.92
N ASP A 81 12.79 6.98 -4.49
CA ASP A 81 12.81 8.01 -5.53
C ASP A 81 11.81 9.14 -5.24
N ALA A 82 12.23 10.38 -5.49
CA ALA A 82 11.47 11.59 -5.21
C ALA A 82 10.31 11.85 -6.20
N GLY A 83 10.27 11.13 -7.33
CA GLY A 83 9.50 11.51 -8.52
C GLY A 83 8.52 10.47 -9.06
N LEU A 84 8.59 9.18 -8.70
CA LEU A 84 7.62 8.21 -9.22
C LEU A 84 6.39 8.11 -8.32
N GLU A 85 5.27 8.62 -8.81
CA GLU A 85 3.94 8.37 -8.26
C GLU A 85 3.64 6.86 -8.19
N PRO A 86 3.29 6.29 -7.02
CA PRO A 86 2.17 5.39 -6.94
C PRO A 86 0.96 6.29 -6.68
N SER A 87 0.38 6.78 -7.77
CA SER A 87 -0.89 7.48 -7.74
C SER A 87 -1.94 6.50 -7.22
N SER A 88 -2.30 6.61 -5.94
CA SER A 88 -3.62 6.35 -5.33
C SER A 88 -4.48 5.16 -5.82
N ALA A 89 -3.89 4.15 -6.46
CA ALA A 89 -4.55 2.89 -6.76
C ALA A 89 -4.46 2.07 -5.49
N ALA A 90 -5.63 1.63 -4.99
CA ALA A 90 -5.75 0.73 -3.84
C ALA A 90 -4.59 -0.28 -3.82
N PRO A 91 -3.93 -0.50 -2.67
CA PRO A 91 -2.80 -1.41 -2.61
C PRO A 91 -3.23 -2.73 -3.24
N PRO A 92 -2.41 -3.33 -4.13
CA PRO A 92 -2.65 -4.71 -4.51
C PRO A 92 -2.78 -5.49 -3.20
N PRO A 93 -3.76 -6.40 -3.08
CA PRO A 93 -4.08 -7.09 -1.85
C PRO A 93 -2.77 -7.54 -1.21
N GLY A 94 -2.42 -6.96 -0.06
CA GLY A 94 -1.14 -7.24 0.60
C GLY A 94 -0.97 -8.75 0.67
N GLN A 95 0.22 -9.28 0.37
CA GLN A 95 0.45 -10.71 0.12
C GLN A 95 -0.28 -11.63 1.12
N PHE A 96 -0.36 -11.22 2.39
CA PHE A 96 -1.14 -11.89 3.43
C PHE A 96 -2.62 -12.14 3.09
N THR A 97 -3.31 -11.18 2.50
CA THR A 97 -4.72 -11.31 2.08
C THR A 97 -4.88 -12.23 0.87
N GLN A 98 -3.91 -12.24 -0.05
CA GLN A 98 -3.90 -13.16 -1.19
C GLN A 98 -3.67 -14.61 -0.76
N PHE A 99 -2.72 -14.85 0.16
CA PHE A 99 -2.49 -16.19 0.71
C PHE A 99 -3.70 -16.70 1.51
N ALA A 100 -4.33 -15.85 2.32
CA ALA A 100 -5.54 -16.22 3.05
C ALA A 100 -6.70 -16.58 2.10
N LEU A 101 -6.89 -15.82 1.02
CA LEU A 101 -7.92 -16.09 0.02
C LEU A 101 -7.65 -17.42 -0.72
N LEU A 102 -6.40 -17.70 -1.08
CA LEU A 102 -6.00 -18.96 -1.70
C LEU A 102 -6.28 -20.16 -0.79
N ILE A 103 -5.93 -20.07 0.49
CA ILE A 103 -6.21 -21.13 1.46
C ILE A 103 -7.72 -21.33 1.62
N ALA A 104 -8.49 -20.25 1.72
CA ALA A 104 -9.95 -20.31 1.83
C ALA A 104 -10.58 -21.03 0.62
N ILE A 105 -10.13 -20.71 -0.61
CA ILE A 105 -10.61 -21.38 -1.83
C ILE A 105 -10.27 -22.87 -1.80
N LEU A 106 -9.04 -23.25 -1.43
CA LEU A 106 -8.61 -24.65 -1.36
C LEU A 106 -9.45 -25.46 -0.36
N VAL A 107 -9.73 -24.91 0.82
CA VAL A 107 -10.57 -25.56 1.84
C VAL A 107 -12.01 -25.72 1.32
N PHE A 108 -12.56 -24.70 0.68
CA PHE A 108 -13.93 -24.73 0.17
C PHE A 108 -14.11 -25.76 -0.95
N VAL A 109 -13.16 -25.80 -1.90
CA VAL A 109 -13.16 -26.77 -2.99
C VAL A 109 -12.97 -28.19 -2.45
N GLY A 110 -12.03 -28.39 -1.52
CA GLY A 110 -11.79 -29.68 -0.88
C GLY A 110 -13.03 -30.22 -0.18
N ALA A 111 -13.68 -29.41 0.66
CA ALA A 111 -14.91 -29.78 1.35
C ALA A 111 -16.06 -30.09 0.38
N SER A 112 -16.21 -29.30 -0.68
CA SER A 112 -17.23 -29.51 -1.71
C SER A 112 -17.04 -30.84 -2.44
N CYS A 113 -15.80 -31.16 -2.83
CA CYS A 113 -15.46 -32.43 -3.47
C CYS A 113 -15.75 -33.63 -2.56
N SER A 114 -15.41 -33.55 -1.27
CA SER A 114 -15.70 -34.62 -0.31
C SER A 114 -17.20 -34.87 -0.15
N LEU A 115 -18.01 -33.81 -0.05
CA LEU A 115 -19.46 -33.94 0.06
C LEU A 115 -20.08 -34.59 -1.18
N ILE A 116 -19.61 -34.24 -2.37
CA ILE A 116 -20.09 -34.84 -3.62
C ILE A 116 -19.77 -36.34 -3.66
N VAL A 117 -18.55 -36.74 -3.27
CA VAL A 117 -18.15 -38.17 -3.24
C VAL A 117 -18.97 -38.96 -2.23
N ILE A 118 -19.22 -38.40 -1.04
CA ILE A 118 -20.07 -39.07 -0.03
C ILE A 118 -21.49 -39.21 -0.56
N ALA A 119 -22.05 -38.17 -1.16
CA ALA A 119 -23.41 -38.20 -1.72
C ALA A 119 -23.55 -39.25 -2.82
N THR A 120 -22.58 -39.37 -3.74
CA THR A 120 -22.62 -40.39 -4.80
C THR A 120 -22.48 -41.81 -4.26
N ILE A 121 -21.64 -42.03 -3.25
CA ILE A 121 -21.55 -43.33 -2.55
C ILE A 121 -22.87 -43.65 -1.84
N CYS A 122 -23.45 -42.70 -1.12
CA CYS A 122 -24.73 -42.91 -0.45
C CYS A 122 -25.85 -43.28 -1.43
N VAL A 123 -25.87 -42.69 -2.64
CA VAL A 123 -26.87 -43.02 -3.67
C VAL A 123 -26.58 -44.37 -4.35
N GLN A 124 -25.32 -44.75 -4.49
CA GLN A 124 -24.94 -46.04 -5.11
C GLN A 124 -25.12 -47.24 -4.16
N PHE A 125 -25.12 -47.01 -2.85
CA PHE A 125 -25.25 -48.06 -1.83
C PHE A 125 -26.57 -47.99 -1.02
N CYS A 126 -27.50 -47.10 -1.37
CA CYS A 126 -28.93 -47.16 -0.99
C CYS A 126 -29.72 -47.91 -2.06
#